data_AF-A0A9E2GA33-F1
#
_entry.id   AF-A0A9E2GA33-F1
#
_cell.length_a   1.000
_cell.length_b   1.000
_cell.length_c   1.000
_cell.angle_alpha   90.00
_cell.angle_beta   90.00
_cell.angle_gamma   90.00
#
_symmetry.space_group_name_H-M   'P 1'
#
loop_
_entity.id
_entity.type
_entity.pdbx_description
1 polymer ?
#
loop_
_entity_poly.entity_id
_entity_poly.type
_entity_poly.pdbx_seq_one_letter_code
_entity_poly.pdbx_strand_id
1 'polypeptide(L)'
;MLKKCSIFYLLTSNEFQPLGDLLNQFKKNMENMSFSAIKRNLIPLLHVGETIDIDDFKQTVSQFIETLFELTETEQKYIDSFNEGKFNPELLFHKTIADRLKEHPMVLWKMMNHK
;
A
#
# COMPACT_ATOMS: atom_id res chain seq x y z
N MET A 1 -5.23 2.14 11.75
CA MET A 1 -5.06 3.37 10.94
C MET A 1 -4.12 3.14 9.77
N LEU A 2 -2.89 2.66 10.00
CA LEU A 2 -1.88 2.38 8.95
C LEU A 2 -2.45 1.59 7.76
N LYS A 3 -2.98 0.38 7.99
CA LYS A 3 -3.57 -0.48 6.95
C LYS A 3 -4.53 0.26 6.02
N LYS A 4 -5.49 0.98 6.59
CA LYS A 4 -6.52 1.73 5.86
C LYS A 4 -5.91 2.85 5.01
N CYS A 5 -4.97 3.61 5.57
CA CYS A 5 -4.24 4.63 4.82
C CYS A 5 -3.42 4.02 3.67
N SER A 6 -2.75 2.89 3.91
CA SER A 6 -1.98 2.19 2.89
C SER A 6 -2.88 1.71 1.76
N ILE A 7 -4.02 1.08 2.06
CA ILE A 7 -5.01 0.67 1.04
C ILE A 7 -5.45 1.89 0.22
N PHE A 8 -5.83 2.99 0.87
CA PHE A 8 -6.25 4.21 0.17
C PHE A 8 -5.16 4.73 -0.78
N TYR A 9 -3.95 4.95 -0.29
CA TYR A 9 -2.86 5.50 -1.11
C TYR A 9 -2.41 4.57 -2.22
N LEU A 10 -2.44 3.25 -2.00
CA LEU A 10 -2.11 2.27 -3.02
C LEU A 10 -3.12 2.31 -4.17
N LEU A 11 -4.42 2.35 -3.87
CA LEU A 11 -5.44 2.41 -4.92
C LEU A 11 -5.46 3.75 -5.64
N THR A 12 -5.23 4.87 -4.95
CA THR A 12 -5.24 6.19 -5.61
C THR A 12 -4.03 6.43 -6.48
N SER A 13 -2.85 5.97 -6.06
CA SER A 13 -1.57 6.30 -6.73
C SER A 13 -1.26 5.37 -7.90
N ASN A 14 -1.73 4.12 -7.87
CA ASN A 14 -1.46 3.13 -8.92
C ASN A 14 -2.61 3.04 -9.92
N GLU A 15 -2.37 2.49 -11.11
CA GLU A 15 -3.45 2.16 -12.06
C GLU A 15 -4.49 1.22 -11.43
N PHE A 16 -5.73 1.26 -11.93
CA PHE A 16 -6.81 0.39 -11.47
C PHE A 16 -6.41 -1.07 -11.71
N GLN A 17 -6.06 -1.75 -10.63
CA GLN A 17 -5.62 -3.15 -10.65
C GLN A 17 -5.95 -3.80 -9.30
N PRO A 18 -6.11 -5.14 -9.27
CA PRO A 18 -6.30 -5.87 -8.03
C PRO A 18 -5.18 -5.60 -7.02
N LEU A 19 -5.51 -5.43 -5.74
CA LEU A 19 -4.50 -5.24 -4.69
C LEU A 19 -3.52 -6.42 -4.63
N GLY A 20 -3.99 -7.63 -4.93
CA GLY A 20 -3.14 -8.83 -5.00
C GLY A 20 -2.01 -8.70 -6.02
N ASP A 21 -2.24 -8.05 -7.15
CA ASP A 21 -1.21 -7.85 -8.18
C ASP A 21 -0.14 -6.87 -7.71
N LEU A 22 -0.55 -5.80 -7.03
CA LEU A 22 0.37 -4.85 -6.40
C LEU A 22 1.25 -5.53 -5.33
N LEU A 23 0.64 -6.38 -4.49
CA LEU A 23 1.37 -7.13 -3.47
C LEU A 23 2.34 -8.15 -4.09
N ASN A 24 1.94 -8.82 -5.17
CA ASN A 24 2.81 -9.74 -5.90
C ASN A 24 4.00 -9.01 -6.56
N GLN A 25 3.75 -7.84 -7.15
CA GLN A 25 4.82 -6.98 -7.68
C GLN A 25 5.78 -6.54 -6.57
N PHE A 26 5.25 -6.14 -5.41
CA PHE A 26 6.06 -5.79 -4.25
C PHE A 26 6.96 -6.95 -3.80
N LYS A 27 6.42 -8.17 -3.64
CA LYS A 27 7.21 -9.34 -3.27
C LYS A 27 8.35 -9.60 -4.26
N LYS A 28 8.05 -9.60 -5.57
CA LYS A 28 9.07 -9.77 -6.62
C LYS A 28 10.14 -8.68 -6.55
N ASN A 29 9.76 -7.43 -6.33
CA ASN A 29 10.70 -6.32 -6.24
C ASN A 29 11.61 -6.43 -5.01
N MET A 30 11.08 -6.94 -3.89
CA MET A 30 11.86 -7.15 -2.67
C MET A 30 12.90 -8.27 -2.83
N GLU A 31 12.49 -9.39 -3.44
CA GLU A 31 13.39 -10.51 -3.74
C GLU A 31 14.55 -10.06 -4.65
N ASN A 32 14.22 -9.34 -5.73
CA ASN A 32 15.19 -8.85 -6.72
C ASN A 32 16.05 -7.67 -6.25
N MET A 33 15.77 -7.10 -5.07
CA MET A 33 16.51 -5.94 -4.58
C MET A 33 17.96 -6.33 -4.25
N SER A 34 18.92 -5.68 -4.92
CA SER A 34 20.34 -5.97 -4.75
C SER A 34 20.87 -5.51 -3.40
N PHE A 35 21.78 -6.31 -2.84
CA PHE A 35 22.47 -6.00 -1.59
C PHE A 35 23.10 -4.60 -1.61
N SER A 36 23.74 -4.24 -2.73
CA SER A 36 24.37 -2.93 -2.91
C SER A 36 23.37 -1.77 -2.85
N ALA A 37 22.14 -1.94 -3.37
CA ALA A 37 21.11 -0.91 -3.32
C ALA A 37 20.59 -0.72 -1.89
N ILE A 38 20.33 -1.82 -1.18
CA ILE A 38 19.91 -1.77 0.23
C ILE A 38 21.00 -1.13 1.07
N LYS A 39 22.25 -1.57 0.90
CA LYS A 39 23.38 -1.02 1.65
C LYS A 39 23.54 0.48 1.45
N ARG A 40 23.45 0.96 0.21
CA ARG A 40 23.62 2.38 -0.12
C ARG A 40 22.49 3.25 0.45
N ASN A 41 21.26 2.74 0.46
CA ASN A 41 20.09 3.55 0.82
C ASN A 41 19.70 3.43 2.30
N LEU A 42 19.91 2.26 2.91
CA LEU A 42 19.46 1.95 4.27
C LEU A 42 20.55 2.22 5.31
N ILE A 43 21.79 1.78 5.09
CA ILE A 43 22.88 1.91 6.09
C ILE A 43 23.13 3.36 6.54
N PRO A 44 23.09 4.38 5.64
CA PRO A 44 23.26 5.77 6.08
C PRO A 44 22.18 6.29 7.04
N LEU A 45 21.05 5.59 7.15
CA LEU A 45 19.91 5.96 8.00
C LEU A 45 19.93 5.26 9.37
N LEU A 46 20.86 4.33 9.58
CA LEU A 46 20.95 3.54 10.81
C LEU A 46 21.84 4.23 11.84
N HIS A 47 21.71 3.80 13.10
CA HIS A 47 22.64 4.22 14.12
C HIS A 47 24.04 3.66 13.85
N VAL A 48 25.05 4.45 14.20
CA VAL A 48 26.45 4.08 14.01
C VAL A 48 26.73 2.79 14.81
N GLY A 49 27.14 1.74 14.09
CA GLY A 49 27.46 0.43 14.67
C GLY A 49 26.33 -0.61 14.57
N GLU A 50 25.15 -0.25 14.06
CA GLU A 50 24.11 -1.23 13.77
C GLU A 50 24.48 -2.07 12.53
N THR A 51 24.39 -3.39 12.69
CA THR A 51 24.56 -4.35 11.59
C THR A 51 23.20 -4.92 11.21
N ILE A 52 22.88 -4.92 9.92
CA ILE A 52 21.66 -5.54 9.40
C ILE A 52 22.00 -6.85 8.72
N ASP A 53 21.32 -7.92 9.13
CA ASP A 53 21.16 -9.11 8.30
C ASP A 53 20.06 -8.83 7.27
N ILE A 54 20.44 -8.76 6.00
CA ILE A 54 19.54 -8.36 4.93
C ILE A 54 18.48 -9.44 4.65
N ASP A 55 18.83 -10.71 4.82
CA ASP A 55 17.91 -11.81 4.53
C ASP A 55 16.84 -11.87 5.63
N ASP A 56 17.24 -11.75 6.89
CA ASP A 56 16.31 -11.62 8.02
C ASP A 56 15.43 -10.36 7.91
N PHE A 57 16.01 -9.24 7.48
CA PHE A 57 15.27 -8.00 7.29
C PHE A 57 14.22 -8.12 6.17
N LYS A 58 14.58 -8.71 5.02
CA LYS A 58 13.65 -8.96 3.92
C LYS A 58 12.51 -9.89 4.36
N GLN A 59 12.83 -10.94 5.10
CA GLN A 59 11.83 -11.86 5.63
C GLN A 59 10.87 -11.15 6.58
N THR A 60 11.41 -10.39 7.54
CA THR A 60 10.62 -9.64 8.52
C THR A 60 9.67 -8.64 7.85
N VAL A 61 10.16 -7.88 6.87
CA VAL A 61 9.33 -6.93 6.12
C VAL A 61 8.26 -7.63 5.29
N SER A 62 8.60 -8.77 4.66
CA SER A 62 7.63 -9.56 3.88
C SER A 62 6.47 -10.02 4.75
N GLN A 63 6.78 -10.61 5.91
CA GLN A 63 5.78 -11.07 6.85
C GLN A 63 4.92 -9.92 7.38
N PHE A 64 5.54 -8.79 7.73
CA PHE A 64 4.80 -7.61 8.17
C PHE A 64 3.79 -7.13 7.13
N ILE A 65 4.18 -7.06 5.85
CA ILE A 65 3.29 -6.62 4.78
C ILE A 65 2.17 -7.64 4.55
N GLU A 66 2.46 -8.94 4.58
CA GLU A 66 1.43 -9.99 4.46
C GLU A 66 0.39 -9.87 5.56
N THR A 67 0.81 -9.79 6.83
CA THR A 67 -0.11 -9.61 7.97
C THR A 67 -0.83 -8.27 7.92
N LEU A 68 -0.17 -7.20 7.47
CA LEU A 68 -0.79 -5.89 7.33
C LEU A 68 -1.91 -5.91 6.30
N PHE A 69 -1.84 -6.73 5.25
CA PHE A 69 -2.85 -6.80 4.20
C PHE A 69 -3.78 -8.01 4.31
N GLU A 70 -3.93 -8.58 5.51
CA GLU A 70 -5.08 -9.42 5.82
C GLU A 70 -6.36 -8.56 5.81
N LEU A 71 -7.09 -8.61 4.70
CA LEU A 71 -8.26 -7.77 4.45
C LEU A 71 -9.49 -8.31 5.16
N THR A 72 -10.23 -7.39 5.78
CA THR A 72 -11.59 -7.66 6.23
C THR A 72 -12.57 -7.60 5.07
N GLU A 73 -13.76 -8.18 5.22
CA GLU A 73 -14.80 -8.13 4.18
C GLU A 73 -15.16 -6.70 3.75
N THR A 74 -15.17 -5.74 4.68
CA THR A 74 -15.49 -4.34 4.38
C THR A 74 -14.37 -3.67 3.59
N GLU A 75 -13.11 -4.00 3.87
CA GLU A 75 -11.95 -3.50 3.13
C GLU A 75 -11.90 -4.10 1.72
N GLN A 76 -12.22 -5.39 1.58
CA GLN A 76 -12.34 -6.02 0.27
C GLN A 76 -13.44 -5.34 -0.57
N LYS A 77 -14.63 -5.13 0.01
CA LYS A 77 -15.73 -4.40 -0.65
C LYS A 77 -15.32 -3.00 -1.09
N TYR A 78 -14.53 -2.29 -0.27
CA TYR A 78 -14.00 -0.98 -0.66
C TYR A 78 -13.08 -1.07 -1.89
N ILE A 79 -12.15 -2.04 -1.90
CA ILE A 79 -11.22 -2.25 -3.01
C ILE A 79 -11.97 -2.59 -4.30
N ASP A 80 -12.93 -3.51 -4.22
CA ASP A 80 -13.73 -3.94 -5.37
C ASP A 80 -14.54 -2.77 -5.93
N SER A 81 -15.24 -2.04 -5.05
CA SER A 81 -15.97 -0.82 -5.41
C SER A 81 -15.06 0.21 -6.10
N PHE A 82 -13.86 0.43 -5.56
CA PHE A 82 -12.91 1.38 -6.13
C PHE A 82 -12.46 0.97 -7.54
N ASN A 83 -12.21 -0.32 -7.76
CA ASN A 83 -11.83 -0.87 -9.06
C ASN A 83 -12.97 -0.82 -10.09
N GLU A 84 -14.22 -0.85 -9.64
CA GLU A 84 -15.42 -0.59 -10.47
C GLU A 84 -15.64 0.91 -10.78
N GLY A 85 -14.75 1.81 -10.36
CA GLY A 85 -14.90 3.25 -10.56
C GLY A 85 -15.86 3.92 -9.56
N LYS A 86 -16.23 3.22 -8.47
CA LYS A 86 -17.10 3.75 -7.41
C LYS A 86 -16.28 4.09 -6.17
N PHE A 87 -16.18 5.38 -5.87
CA PHE A 87 -15.45 5.84 -4.68
C PHE A 87 -16.35 5.91 -3.43
N ASN A 88 -16.25 4.90 -2.57
CA ASN A 88 -17.04 4.78 -1.34
C ASN A 88 -16.14 4.82 -0.08
N PRO A 89 -15.59 5.98 0.31
CA PRO A 89 -14.62 6.08 1.41
C PRO A 89 -15.20 5.70 2.78
N GLU A 90 -16.53 5.66 2.92
CA GLU A 90 -17.25 5.24 4.13
C GLU A 90 -17.05 3.76 4.47
N LEU A 91 -16.73 2.92 3.48
CA LEU A 91 -16.41 1.51 3.69
C LEU A 91 -15.06 1.33 4.40
N LEU A 92 -14.16 2.32 4.26
CA LEU A 92 -12.79 2.23 4.77
C LEU A 92 -12.59 3.14 6.00
N PHE A 93 -13.16 4.34 6.02
CA PHE A 93 -12.92 5.35 7.05
C PHE A 93 -14.19 5.78 7.79
N HIS A 94 -14.00 6.31 9.01
CA HIS A 94 -15.09 6.95 9.75
C HIS A 94 -15.57 8.22 9.05
N LYS A 95 -16.82 8.60 9.32
CA LYS A 95 -17.55 9.71 8.68
C LYS A 95 -16.71 10.97 8.45
N THR A 96 -16.06 11.49 9.49
CA THR A 96 -15.28 12.73 9.39
C THR A 96 -14.15 12.67 8.36
N ILE A 97 -13.48 11.52 8.24
CA ILE A 97 -12.41 11.34 7.25
C ILE A 97 -13.03 11.05 5.88
N ALA A 98 -14.06 10.20 5.83
CA ALA A 98 -14.74 9.86 4.59
C ALA A 98 -15.31 11.08 3.88
N ASP A 99 -15.95 12.01 4.62
CA ASP A 99 -16.50 13.24 4.06
C ASP A 99 -15.42 14.14 3.46
N ARG A 100 -14.26 14.26 4.12
CA ARG A 100 -13.10 15.01 3.58
C ARG A 100 -12.52 14.35 2.32
N LEU A 101 -12.51 13.01 2.27
CA LEU A 101 -11.95 12.28 1.14
C LEU A 101 -12.82 12.36 -0.11
N LYS A 102 -14.14 12.58 0.02
CA LYS A 102 -15.04 12.78 -1.14
C LYS A 102 -14.60 13.94 -2.03
N GLU A 103 -13.94 14.95 -1.45
CA GLU A 103 -13.42 16.13 -2.17
C GLU A 103 -11.94 15.98 -2.55
N HIS A 104 -11.33 14.80 -2.38
CA HIS A 104 -9.90 14.60 -2.64
C HIS A 104 -9.58 14.75 -4.15
N PRO A 105 -8.78 15.77 -4.57
CA PRO A 105 -8.62 16.10 -5.99
C PRO A 105 -8.09 14.94 -6.83
N MET A 106 -7.12 14.18 -6.30
CA MET A 106 -6.55 13.03 -7.00
C MET A 106 -7.58 11.91 -7.21
N VAL A 107 -8.49 11.71 -6.26
CA VAL A 107 -9.51 10.66 -6.36
C VAL A 107 -10.53 11.08 -7.41
N LEU A 108 -10.99 12.33 -7.35
CA LEU A 108 -11.92 12.88 -8.33
C LEU A 108 -11.34 12.78 -9.75
N TRP A 109 -10.11 13.24 -9.95
CA TRP A 109 -9.42 13.12 -11.23
C TRP A 109 -9.31 11.67 -11.69
N LYS A 110 -8.93 10.76 -10.78
CA LYS A 110 -8.76 9.34 -11.13
C LYS A 110 -10.08 8.68 -11.54
N MET A 111 -11.16 8.96 -10.81
CA MET A 111 -12.50 8.42 -11.10
C MET A 111 -13.05 8.97 -12.41
N MET A 112 -12.79 10.25 -12.74
CA MET A 112 -13.16 10.82 -14.04
C MET A 112 -12.42 10.18 -15.22
N ASN A 113 -11.25 9.60 -14.97
CA ASN A 113 -10.43 8.92 -15.99
C ASN A 113 -10.49 7.39 -15.87
N HIS A 114 -11.46 6.86 -15.12
CA HIS A 114 -11.75 5.43 -15.10
C HIS A 114 -12.35 5.04 -16.46
N LYS A 115 -11.78 4.01 -17.11
CA LYS A 115 -12.17 3.53 -18.44
C LYS A 115 -12.82 2.17 -18.35
#